data_AF-A0A1V8YGH9-F1
#
_entry.id   AF-A0A1V8YGH9-F1
#
_cell.length_a   1.000
_cell.length_b   1.000
_cell.length_c   1.000
_cell.angle_alpha   90.00
_cell.angle_beta   90.00
_cell.angle_gamma   90.00
#
_symmetry.space_group_name_H-M   'P 1'
#
loop_
_entity.id
_entity.type
_entity.pdbx_description
1 polymer ?
#
loop_
_entity_poly.entity_id
_entity_poly.type
_entity_poly.pdbx_seq_one_letter_code
_entity_poly.pdbx_strand_id
1 'polypeptide(L)'
;MVDDAPDLQKLYDKVAATDEHSELDDNQQIVLKWLKQTAPTGKPMQVVFWMMNNAAWGHLDELRDPLMELTDKQQFEVLAAFAQWGLEREEKE
;
A
#
# COMPACT_ATOMS: atom_id res chain seq x y z
N MET A 1 -34.29 0.33 -8.07
CA MET A 1 -32.91 -0.18 -7.99
C MET A 1 -32.23 0.71 -6.97
N VAL A 2 -31.98 0.20 -5.78
CA VAL A 2 -31.29 0.97 -4.73
C VAL A 2 -29.81 0.85 -5.07
N ASP A 3 -29.15 1.98 -5.32
CA ASP A 3 -27.71 2.02 -5.53
C ASP A 3 -27.02 1.56 -4.25
N ASP A 4 -26.62 0.28 -4.21
CA ASP A 4 -25.70 -0.28 -3.23
C ASP A 4 -24.28 0.24 -3.50
N ALA A 5 -24.11 1.56 -3.57
CA ALA A 5 -22.78 2.16 -3.52
C ALA A 5 -22.23 1.89 -2.10
N PRO A 6 -21.08 1.22 -1.97
CA PRO A 6 -20.51 0.96 -0.66
C PRO A 6 -20.24 2.30 0.02
N ASP A 7 -20.72 2.43 1.26
CA ASP A 7 -20.51 3.60 2.10
C ASP A 7 -19.01 3.82 2.27
N LEU A 8 -18.48 4.81 1.54
CA LEU A 8 -17.06 5.15 1.53
C LEU A 8 -16.60 5.55 2.93
N GLN A 9 -17.46 6.18 3.73
CA GLN A 9 -17.15 6.55 5.11
C GLN A 9 -16.87 5.29 5.95
N LYS A 10 -17.69 4.26 5.79
CA LYS A 10 -17.50 2.97 6.47
C LYS A 10 -16.23 2.25 6.03
N LEU A 11 -15.76 2.47 4.80
CA LEU A 11 -14.46 1.97 4.35
C LEU A 11 -13.32 2.77 5.00
N TYR A 12 -13.41 4.10 5.05
CA TYR A 12 -12.43 4.94 5.75
C TYR A 12 -12.34 4.60 7.23
N ASP A 13 -13.48 4.46 7.91
CA ASP A 13 -13.54 4.11 9.32
C ASP A 13 -12.99 2.71 9.58
N LYS A 14 -13.13 1.78 8.62
CA LYS A 14 -12.56 0.42 8.72
C LYS A 14 -11.05 0.40 8.51
N VAL A 15 -10.54 1.20 7.58
CA VAL A 15 -9.09 1.41 7.37
C VAL A 15 -8.48 2.09 8.60
N ALA A 16 -9.16 3.09 9.16
CA ALA A 16 -8.77 3.76 10.40
C ALA A 16 -9.01 2.93 11.67
N ALA A 17 -9.79 1.84 11.60
CA ALA A 17 -9.96 0.90 12.72
C ALA A 17 -8.96 -0.27 12.66
N THR A 18 -8.37 -0.55 11.50
CA THR A 18 -7.18 -1.44 11.40
C THR A 18 -5.90 -0.79 11.95
N ASP A 19 -5.98 0.47 12.39
CA ASP A 19 -4.95 1.21 13.13
C ASP A 19 -4.76 0.71 14.58
N GLU A 20 -5.45 -0.36 14.99
CA GLU A 20 -5.00 -1.20 16.12
C GLU A 20 -3.74 -1.99 15.71
N HIS A 21 -2.65 -1.25 15.45
CA HIS A 21 -1.25 -1.67 15.44
C HIS A 21 -0.98 -3.17 15.26
N SER A 22 -1.32 -3.73 14.09
CA SER A 22 -0.47 -4.81 13.60
C SER A 22 0.82 -4.12 13.18
N GLU A 23 1.83 -4.13 14.04
CA GLU A 23 3.18 -3.68 13.66
C GLU A 23 3.52 -4.39 12.35
N LEU A 24 3.70 -3.61 11.27
CA LEU A 24 4.08 -4.17 9.98
C LEU A 24 5.37 -4.96 10.19
N ASP A 25 5.41 -6.18 9.70
CA ASP A 25 6.62 -6.98 9.77
C ASP A 25 7.74 -6.44 8.86
N ASP A 26 8.92 -7.04 8.95
CA ASP A 26 10.11 -6.59 8.21
C ASP A 26 9.86 -6.53 6.69
N ASN A 27 9.17 -7.53 6.13
CA ASN A 27 8.88 -7.58 4.70
C ASN A 27 7.89 -6.48 4.29
N GLN A 28 6.83 -6.28 5.08
CA GLN A 28 5.87 -5.20 4.87
C GLN A 28 6.53 -3.83 4.95
N GLN A 29 7.44 -3.62 5.91
CA GLN A 29 8.18 -2.37 6.06
C GLN A 29 9.10 -2.08 4.87
N ILE A 30 9.79 -3.10 4.34
CA ILE A 30 10.63 -2.96 3.15
C ILE A 30 9.79 -2.52 1.95
N VAL A 31 8.66 -3.20 1.71
CA VAL A 31 7.74 -2.87 0.60
C VAL A 31 7.15 -1.47 0.77
N LEU A 32 6.67 -1.12 1.95
CA LEU A 32 6.11 0.21 2.23
C LEU A 32 7.15 1.32 2.05
N LYS A 33 8.39 1.10 2.49
CA LYS A 33 9.49 2.05 2.31
C LYS A 33 9.77 2.29 0.83
N TRP A 34 9.81 1.23 0.03
CA TRP A 34 10.01 1.35 -1.42
C TRP A 34 8.87 2.14 -2.08
N LEU A 35 7.61 1.86 -1.72
CA LEU A 35 6.45 2.61 -2.23
C LEU A 35 6.55 4.11 -1.92
N LYS A 36 6.89 4.47 -0.66
CA LYS A 36 7.06 5.87 -0.24
C LYS A 36 8.19 6.58 -0.96
N GLN A 37 9.31 5.88 -1.22
CA GLN A 37 10.46 6.44 -1.96
C GLN A 37 10.15 6.66 -3.44
N THR A 38 9.36 5.76 -4.04
CA THR A 38 9.02 5.80 -5.47
C THR A 38 7.80 6.69 -5.75
N ALA A 39 6.96 6.98 -4.75
CA ALA A 39 5.76 7.81 -4.86
C ALA A 39 5.96 9.13 -5.65
N PRO A 40 7.05 9.91 -5.50
CA PRO A 40 7.24 11.15 -6.25
C PRO A 40 7.45 10.97 -7.76
N THR A 41 7.67 9.74 -8.24
CA THR A 41 8.00 9.46 -9.65
C THR A 41 6.77 9.24 -10.54
N GLY A 42 5.58 9.14 -9.97
CA GLY A 42 4.35 8.88 -10.73
C GLY A 42 3.09 8.93 -9.86
N LYS A 43 1.93 8.63 -10.44
CA LYS A 43 0.69 8.51 -9.66
C LYS A 43 0.72 7.24 -8.80
N PRO A 44 0.05 7.20 -7.63
CA PRO A 44 0.13 6.06 -6.70
C PRO A 44 -0.16 4.70 -7.36
N MET A 45 -1.17 4.62 -8.22
CA MET A 45 -1.49 3.40 -8.96
C MET A 45 -0.39 2.97 -9.95
N GLN A 46 0.30 3.93 -10.58
CA GLN A 46 1.44 3.64 -11.47
C GLN A 46 2.62 3.08 -10.69
N VAL A 47 2.87 3.61 -9.49
CA VAL A 47 3.95 3.16 -8.61
C VAL A 47 3.73 1.72 -8.15
N VAL A 48 2.50 1.37 -7.76
CA VAL A 48 2.13 -0.01 -7.41
C VAL A 48 2.30 -0.95 -8.62
N PHE A 49 1.85 -0.54 -9.80
CA PHE A 49 2.03 -1.32 -11.02
C PHE A 49 3.52 -1.57 -11.35
N TRP A 50 4.35 -0.52 -11.29
CA TRP A 50 5.79 -0.64 -11.54
C TRP A 50 6.49 -1.54 -10.55
N MET A 51 6.11 -1.50 -9.27
CA MET A 51 6.64 -2.39 -8.24
C MET A 51 6.45 -3.85 -8.64
N MET A 52 5.20 -4.24 -8.95
CA MET A 52 4.86 -5.61 -9.32
C MET A 52 5.56 -6.04 -10.61
N ASN A 53 5.58 -5.16 -11.61
CA ASN A 53 6.24 -5.45 -12.88
C ASN A 53 7.76 -5.65 -12.67
N ASN A 54 8.44 -4.74 -11.98
CA ASN A 54 9.89 -4.82 -11.81
C ASN A 54 10.33 -6.00 -10.93
N ALA A 55 9.55 -6.34 -9.90
CA ALA A 55 9.80 -7.53 -9.08
C ALA A 55 9.67 -8.83 -9.90
N ALA A 56 8.67 -8.91 -10.78
CA ALA A 56 8.46 -10.08 -11.65
C ALA A 56 9.62 -10.31 -12.64
N TRP A 57 10.31 -9.25 -13.07
CA TRP A 57 11.42 -9.33 -14.02
C TRP A 57 12.82 -9.33 -13.37
N GLY A 58 12.91 -9.41 -12.03
CA GLY A 58 14.20 -9.44 -11.32
C GLY A 58 14.98 -8.13 -11.41
N HIS A 59 14.29 -7.00 -11.53
CA HIS A 59 14.92 -5.67 -11.56
C HIS A 59 15.00 -5.02 -10.17
N LEU A 60 14.50 -5.69 -9.14
CA LEU A 60 14.50 -5.22 -7.76
C LEU A 60 14.89 -6.38 -6.83
N ASP A 61 16.16 -6.78 -6.86
CA ASP A 61 16.65 -7.95 -6.12
C ASP A 61 16.37 -7.86 -4.61
N GLU A 62 16.50 -6.66 -4.02
CA GLU A 62 16.22 -6.42 -2.60
C GLU A 62 14.72 -6.34 -2.26
N LEU A 63 13.85 -6.15 -3.26
CA LEU A 63 12.40 -6.05 -3.05
C LEU A 63 11.66 -7.34 -3.41
N ARG A 64 12.25 -8.16 -4.27
CA ARG A 64 11.62 -9.36 -4.83
C ARG A 64 11.15 -10.30 -3.73
N ASP A 65 12.05 -10.71 -2.84
CA ASP A 65 11.70 -11.69 -1.80
C ASP A 65 10.71 -11.10 -0.79
N PRO A 66 10.93 -9.89 -0.22
CA PRO A 66 9.97 -9.26 0.67
C PRO A 66 8.57 -9.12 0.08
N LEU A 67 8.45 -8.78 -1.22
CA LEU A 67 7.17 -8.63 -1.89
C LEU A 67 6.49 -9.97 -2.18
N MET A 68 7.24 -10.98 -2.62
CA MET A 68 6.71 -12.30 -2.97
C MET A 68 6.31 -13.13 -1.75
N GLU A 69 6.88 -12.83 -0.58
CA GLU A 69 6.57 -13.51 0.68
C GLU A 69 5.36 -12.92 1.41
N LEU A 70 4.82 -11.78 0.95
CA LEU A 70 3.61 -11.20 1.55
C LEU A 70 2.38 -12.07 1.27
N THR A 71 1.70 -12.49 2.33
CA THR A 71 0.33 -12.98 2.27
C THR A 71 -0.63 -11.90 1.76
N ASP A 72 -1.78 -12.30 1.23
CA ASP A 72 -2.83 -11.36 0.79
C ASP A 72 -3.19 -10.34 1.88
N LYS A 73 -3.27 -10.80 3.15
CA LYS A 73 -3.52 -9.92 4.31
C LYS A 73 -2.43 -8.86 4.42
N GLN A 74 -1.17 -9.26 4.38
CA GLN A 74 -0.04 -8.33 4.51
C GLN A 74 0.04 -7.35 3.34
N GLN A 75 -0.34 -7.77 2.13
CA GLN A 75 -0.45 -6.87 0.98
C GLN A 75 -1.53 -5.81 1.19
N PHE A 76 -2.71 -6.18 1.73
CA PHE A 76 -3.75 -5.21 2.08
C PHE A 76 -3.27 -4.21 3.13
N GLU A 77 -2.56 -4.66 4.17
CA GLU A 77 -2.02 -3.80 5.22
C GLU A 77 -0.97 -2.81 4.67
N VAL A 78 -0.07 -3.25 3.78
CA VAL A 78 0.89 -2.37 3.11
C VAL A 78 0.18 -1.32 2.25
N LEU A 79 -0.85 -1.72 1.49
CA LEU A 79 -1.62 -0.81 0.66
C LEU A 79 -2.42 0.20 1.49
N ALA A 80 -2.99 -0.23 2.62
CA ALA A 80 -3.67 0.65 3.56
C ALA A 80 -2.71 1.69 4.15
N ALA A 81 -1.55 1.25 4.65
CA ALA A 81 -0.51 2.14 5.19
C ALA A 81 0.05 3.11 4.13
N PHE A 82 0.17 2.66 2.88
CA PHE A 82 0.59 3.52 1.77
C PHE A 82 -0.46 4.57 1.41
N ALA A 83 -1.74 4.19 1.37
CA ALA A 83 -2.85 5.10 1.11
C ALA A 83 -2.97 6.16 2.22
N GLN A 84 -2.91 5.74 3.48
CA GLN A 84 -2.98 6.66 4.63
C GLN A 84 -1.84 7.68 4.60
N TRP A 85 -0.59 7.22 4.39
CA TRP A 85 0.55 8.12 4.23
C TRP A 85 0.41 9.11 3.07
N GLY A 86 -0.16 8.67 1.93
CA GLY A 86 -0.38 9.53 0.78
C GLY A 86 -1.42 10.62 1.03
N LEU A 87 -2.54 10.26 1.67
CA LEU A 87 -3.63 11.19 2.01
C LEU A 87 -3.16 12.26 3.02
N GLU A 88 -2.40 11.88 4.04
CA GLU A 88 -1.82 12.82 5.02
C GLU A 88 -0.88 13.87 4.40
N ARG A 89 -0.36 13.63 3.19
CA ARG A 89 0.48 14.60 2.46
C ARG A 89 -0.34 15.57 1.63
N GLU A 90 -1.38 15.09 0.95
CA GLU A 90 -2.30 15.93 0.18
C GLU A 90 -3.05 16.92 1.11
N GLU A 91 -3.35 16.52 2.35
CA GLU A 91 -3.96 17.43 3.35
C GLU A 91 -3.01 18.54 3.86
N LYS A 92 -1.70 18.40 3.61
CA LYS A 92 -0.66 19.35 4.02
C LYS A 92 -0.20 20.29 2.89
N GLU A 93 -0.73 20.11 1.68
CA GLU A 93 -0.52 20.96 0.51
C GLU A 93 -1.70 21.94 0.31
#